data_AF-A0A9D6B4K7-F1
#
_entry.id   AF-A0A9D6B4K7-F1
#
_cell.length_a   1.000
_cell.length_b   1.000
_cell.length_c   1.000
_cell.angle_alpha   90.00
_cell.angle_beta   90.00
_cell.angle_gamma   90.00
#
_symmetry.space_group_name_H-M   'P 1'
#
loop_
_entity.id
_entity.type
_entity.pdbx_description
1 polymer ?
#
loop_
_entity_poly.entity_id
_entity_poly.type
_entity_poly.pdbx_seq_one_letter_code
_entity_poly.pdbx_strand_id
1 'polypeptide(L)'
;METVRTLEKQLVEINKGLPKLPKGLTKWLADYGWLLVLIGVVLSVLSLFTVVPALLTALGILSLVGAQYGIFGYGLDLFGWLSAILSIVNLLIVIYLEAVAISPLKDKKYRGWELIFIASLVSIALGAIGSIITLALGSLLVTLVFYAIGLYFLFQVREHFAPHALKEKVVTTKPEFKAPVTEPKK
;
A
#
# COMPACT_ATOMS: atom_id res chain seq x y z
N MET A 1 9.26 8.63 10.56
CA MET A 1 7.91 9.25 10.48
C MET A 1 7.89 10.49 9.59
N GLU A 2 8.95 11.31 9.54
CA GLU A 2 8.96 12.51 8.69
C GLU A 2 8.83 12.20 7.20
N THR A 3 9.59 11.24 6.67
CA THR A 3 9.53 10.82 5.26
C THR A 3 8.12 10.34 4.85
N VAL A 4 7.48 9.54 5.70
CA VAL A 4 6.11 9.03 5.47
C VAL A 4 5.12 10.20 5.36
N ARG A 5 5.24 11.21 6.23
CA ARG A 5 4.38 12.40 6.18
C ARG A 5 4.63 13.26 4.95
N THR A 6 5.87 13.34 4.47
CA THR A 6 6.21 14.05 3.23
C THR A 6 5.58 13.33 2.03
N LEU A 7 5.73 12.01 1.93
CA LEU A 7 5.10 11.20 0.88
C LEU A 7 3.58 11.30 0.91
N GLU A 8 3.00 11.27 2.11
CA GLU A 8 1.56 11.45 2.30
C GLU A 8 1.08 12.78 1.72
N LYS A 9 1.78 13.89 2.01
CA LYS A 9 1.42 15.22 1.47
C LYS A 9 1.49 15.26 -0.05
N GLN A 10 2.55 14.71 -0.64
CA GLN A 10 2.70 14.65 -2.10
C GLN A 10 1.57 13.85 -2.74
N LEU A 11 1.21 12.69 -2.16
CA LEU A 11 0.12 11.87 -2.66
C LEU A 11 -1.26 12.52 -2.46
N VAL A 12 -1.46 13.29 -1.39
CA VAL A 12 -2.67 14.11 -1.22
C VAL A 12 -2.77 15.16 -2.34
N GLU A 13 -1.68 15.84 -2.68
CA GLU A 13 -1.67 16.83 -3.77
C GLU A 13 -1.98 16.19 -5.12
N ILE A 14 -1.38 15.04 -5.42
CA ILE A 14 -1.68 14.29 -6.64
C ILE A 14 -3.15 13.86 -6.65
N ASN A 15 -3.67 13.32 -5.54
CA ASN A 15 -5.03 12.83 -5.46
C ASN A 15 -6.09 13.93 -5.58
N LYS A 16 -5.77 15.19 -5.28
CA LYS A 16 -6.68 16.33 -5.53
C LYS A 16 -6.97 16.53 -7.02
N GLY A 17 -6.02 16.19 -7.89
CA GLY A 17 -6.18 16.27 -9.35
C GLY A 17 -6.90 15.06 -9.97
N LEU A 18 -7.10 13.99 -9.20
CA LEU A 18 -7.75 12.77 -9.68
C LEU A 18 -9.28 12.84 -9.52
N PRO A 19 -10.05 12.11 -10.36
CA PRO A 19 -11.50 12.02 -10.21
C PRO A 19 -11.89 11.63 -8.78
N LYS A 20 -12.89 12.30 -8.20
CA LYS A 20 -13.37 11.95 -6.86
C LYS A 20 -14.37 10.82 -6.92
N LEU A 21 -14.25 9.87 -5.99
CA LEU A 21 -15.23 8.79 -5.86
C LEU A 21 -16.56 9.33 -5.32
N PRO A 22 -17.70 8.69 -5.68
CA PRO A 22 -18.99 9.08 -5.14
C PRO A 22 -19.01 8.92 -3.63
N LYS A 23 -19.66 9.88 -2.92
CA LYS A 23 -19.68 9.93 -1.45
C LYS A 23 -20.18 8.64 -0.79
N GLY A 24 -21.09 7.92 -1.44
CA GLY A 24 -21.59 6.62 -0.96
C GLY A 24 -20.50 5.56 -0.92
N LEU A 25 -19.64 5.51 -1.95
CA LEU A 25 -18.57 4.53 -2.04
C LEU A 25 -17.45 4.83 -1.03
N THR A 26 -17.03 6.09 -0.89
CA THR A 26 -16.00 6.46 0.08
C THR A 26 -16.44 6.22 1.52
N LYS A 27 -17.72 6.46 1.83
CA LYS A 27 -18.31 6.11 3.13
C LYS A 27 -18.36 4.60 3.34
N TRP A 28 -18.79 3.83 2.34
CA TRP A 28 -18.83 2.37 2.43
C TRP A 28 -17.43 1.78 2.65
N LEU A 29 -16.42 2.24 1.91
CA LEU A 29 -15.04 1.81 2.14
C LEU A 29 -14.52 2.26 3.52
N ALA A 30 -14.96 3.39 4.06
CA ALA A 30 -14.56 3.79 5.41
C ALA A 30 -15.23 2.91 6.49
N ASP A 31 -16.48 2.51 6.29
CA ASP A 31 -17.26 1.70 7.23
C ASP A 31 -16.87 0.21 7.17
N TYR A 32 -16.60 -0.31 5.98
CA TYR A 32 -16.31 -1.73 5.72
C TYR A 32 -14.88 -2.01 5.23
N GLY A 33 -14.02 -1.00 5.14
CA GLY A 33 -12.64 -1.18 4.65
C GLY A 33 -11.82 -2.15 5.50
N TRP A 34 -12.13 -2.27 6.79
CA TRP A 34 -11.51 -3.27 7.65
C TRP A 34 -11.80 -4.72 7.22
N LEU A 35 -12.94 -4.99 6.57
CA LEU A 35 -13.26 -6.32 6.00
C LEU A 35 -12.38 -6.59 4.78
N LEU A 36 -12.17 -5.59 3.93
CA LEU A 36 -11.27 -5.72 2.78
C LEU A 36 -9.85 -6.02 3.23
N VAL A 37 -9.38 -5.32 4.27
CA VAL A 37 -8.07 -5.58 4.90
C VAL A 37 -8.03 -6.98 5.51
N LEU A 38 -9.07 -7.42 6.22
CA LEU A 38 -9.15 -8.78 6.76
C LEU A 38 -9.05 -9.84 5.66
N ILE A 39 -9.77 -9.66 4.55
CA ILE A 39 -9.69 -10.53 3.37
C ILE A 39 -8.25 -10.52 2.82
N GLY A 40 -7.63 -9.35 2.70
CA GLY A 40 -6.23 -9.20 2.29
C GLY A 40 -5.26 -9.99 3.17
N VAL A 41 -5.41 -9.91 4.49
CA VAL A 41 -4.62 -10.69 5.46
C VAL A 41 -4.82 -12.20 5.25
N VAL A 42 -6.06 -12.66 5.12
CA VAL A 42 -6.35 -14.09 4.90
C VAL A 42 -5.73 -14.58 3.60
N LEU A 43 -5.89 -13.83 2.49
CA LEU A 43 -5.29 -14.17 1.20
C LEU A 43 -3.74 -14.16 1.26
N SER A 44 -3.16 -13.23 2.00
CA SER A 44 -1.71 -13.16 2.22
C SER A 44 -1.20 -14.37 3.01
N VAL A 45 -1.92 -14.80 4.04
CA VAL A 45 -1.59 -16.02 4.80
C VAL A 45 -1.73 -17.26 3.90
N LEU A 46 -2.79 -17.35 3.10
CA LEU A 46 -2.95 -18.45 2.13
C LEU A 46 -1.81 -18.47 1.10
N SER A 47 -1.30 -17.32 0.71
CA SER A 47 -0.17 -17.21 -0.21
C SER A 47 1.12 -17.77 0.39
N LEU A 48 1.29 -17.81 1.71
CA LEU A 48 2.46 -18.46 2.32
C LEU A 48 2.52 -19.97 2.02
N PHE A 49 1.37 -20.62 1.80
CA PHE A 49 1.32 -22.04 1.44
C PHE A 49 1.84 -22.31 0.02
N THR A 50 1.97 -21.29 -0.83
CA THR A 50 2.57 -21.45 -2.16
C THR A 50 4.04 -21.00 -2.16
N VAL A 51 4.36 -19.90 -1.48
CA VAL A 51 5.70 -19.32 -1.47
C VAL A 51 6.70 -20.13 -0.63
N VAL A 52 6.28 -20.69 0.50
CA VAL A 52 7.18 -21.47 1.37
C VAL A 52 7.65 -22.76 0.68
N PRO A 53 6.77 -23.61 0.10
CA PRO A 53 7.22 -24.77 -0.67
C PRO A 53 8.09 -24.40 -1.87
N ALA A 54 7.81 -23.26 -2.52
CA ALA A 54 8.65 -22.77 -3.61
C ALA A 54 10.06 -22.42 -3.15
N LEU A 55 10.21 -21.75 -2.00
CA LEU A 55 11.53 -21.50 -1.39
C LEU A 55 12.26 -22.82 -1.08
N LEU A 56 11.59 -23.76 -0.44
CA LEU A 56 12.19 -25.06 -0.10
C LEU A 56 12.62 -25.85 -1.35
N THR A 57 11.87 -25.71 -2.46
CA THR A 57 12.25 -26.27 -3.76
C THR A 57 13.47 -25.56 -4.35
N ALA A 58 13.50 -24.22 -4.31
CA ALA A 58 14.63 -23.42 -4.79
C ALA A 58 15.93 -23.68 -4.01
N LEU A 59 15.82 -24.06 -2.73
CA LEU A 59 16.94 -24.48 -1.89
C LEU A 59 17.34 -25.96 -2.08
N GLY A 60 16.67 -26.70 -2.96
CA GLY A 60 16.95 -28.12 -3.23
C GLY A 60 16.44 -29.09 -2.15
N ILE A 61 15.68 -28.61 -1.15
CA ILE A 61 15.17 -29.41 -0.02
C ILE A 61 13.99 -30.30 -0.46
N LEU A 62 13.17 -29.83 -1.41
CA LEU A 62 11.99 -30.54 -1.93
C LEU A 62 12.15 -31.04 -3.39
N SER A 63 13.38 -31.27 -3.85
CA SER A 63 13.73 -31.44 -5.28
C SER A 63 13.00 -32.57 -6.03
N LEU A 64 12.53 -33.62 -5.34
CA LEU A 64 11.73 -34.70 -5.94
C LEU A 64 10.23 -34.38 -6.05
N VAL A 65 9.76 -33.34 -5.35
CA VAL A 65 8.33 -33.01 -5.20
C VAL A 65 7.98 -31.73 -5.97
N GLY A 66 8.92 -30.79 -6.13
CA GLY A 66 8.65 -29.50 -6.79
C GLY A 66 8.31 -29.58 -8.28
N ALA A 67 8.82 -30.59 -8.99
CA ALA A 67 8.59 -30.78 -10.43
C ALA A 67 7.17 -31.27 -10.78
N GLN A 68 6.51 -32.00 -9.87
CA GLN A 68 5.19 -32.60 -10.10
C GLN A 68 4.01 -31.66 -9.78
N TYR A 69 4.22 -30.63 -8.94
CA TYR A 69 3.15 -29.71 -8.54
C TYR A 69 3.12 -28.39 -9.32
N GLY A 70 3.88 -28.28 -10.41
CA GLY A 70 3.82 -27.11 -11.29
C GLY A 70 4.12 -25.81 -10.54
N ILE A 71 5.20 -25.78 -9.74
CA ILE A 71 5.69 -24.56 -9.09
C ILE A 71 6.26 -23.63 -10.18
N PHE A 72 5.36 -22.99 -10.93
CA PHE A 72 5.66 -21.97 -11.92
C PHE A 72 5.80 -20.63 -11.18
N GLY A 73 7.00 -20.04 -11.17
CA GLY A 73 7.18 -18.65 -10.75
C GLY A 73 8.52 -18.34 -10.08
N TYR A 74 9.10 -19.32 -9.39
CA TYR A 74 10.46 -19.23 -8.87
C TYR A 74 11.32 -20.14 -9.73
N GLY A 75 11.78 -19.63 -10.87
CA GLY A 75 12.69 -20.37 -11.74
C GLY A 75 13.89 -20.88 -10.96
N LEU A 76 14.53 -21.93 -11.47
CA LEU A 76 15.87 -22.38 -11.05
C LEU A 76 16.95 -21.35 -11.41
N ASP A 77 16.61 -20.07 -11.33
CA ASP A 77 17.42 -18.93 -11.69
C ASP A 77 18.34 -18.66 -10.50
N LEU A 78 19.57 -18.18 -10.77
CA LEU A 78 20.64 -18.03 -9.77
C LEU A 78 20.23 -17.26 -8.48
N PHE A 79 19.19 -16.42 -8.56
CA PHE A 79 18.68 -15.61 -7.45
C PHE A 79 17.23 -15.90 -7.04
N GLY A 80 16.62 -16.99 -7.51
CA GLY A 80 15.23 -17.34 -7.20
C GLY A 80 14.95 -17.51 -5.70
N TRP A 81 15.89 -18.11 -4.97
CA TRP A 81 15.83 -18.28 -3.51
C TRP A 81 15.84 -16.93 -2.77
N LEU A 82 16.62 -15.95 -3.24
CA LEU A 82 16.71 -14.63 -2.63
C LEU A 82 15.41 -13.85 -2.82
N SER A 83 14.82 -13.93 -4.02
CA SER A 83 13.51 -13.35 -4.32
C SER A 83 12.40 -13.99 -3.47
N ALA A 84 12.45 -15.31 -3.26
CA ALA A 84 11.50 -16.01 -2.40
C ALA A 84 11.60 -15.57 -0.93
N ILE A 85 12.82 -15.42 -0.38
CA ILE A 85 13.03 -14.87 0.97
C ILE A 85 12.46 -13.46 1.08
N LEU A 86 12.78 -12.57 0.13
CA LEU A 86 12.26 -11.21 0.11
C LEU A 86 10.73 -11.18 0.06
N SER A 87 10.12 -12.07 -0.74
CA SER A 87 8.67 -12.21 -0.83
C SER A 87 8.05 -12.64 0.50
N ILE A 88 8.65 -13.61 1.20
CA ILE A 88 8.19 -14.05 2.53
C ILE A 88 8.32 -12.93 3.54
N VAL A 89 9.48 -12.25 3.59
CA VAL A 89 9.71 -11.12 4.51
C VAL A 89 8.69 -10.01 4.25
N ASN A 90 8.43 -9.68 2.98
CA ASN A 90 7.41 -8.71 2.61
C ASN A 90 6.02 -9.13 3.11
N LEU A 91 5.60 -10.37 2.82
CA LEU A 91 4.29 -10.89 3.27
C LEU A 91 4.15 -10.84 4.79
N LEU A 92 5.16 -11.24 5.55
CA LEU A 92 5.11 -11.22 7.01
C LEU A 92 4.95 -9.81 7.57
N ILE A 93 5.71 -8.84 7.04
CA ILE A 93 5.61 -7.44 7.47
C ILE A 93 4.23 -6.87 7.13
N VAL A 94 3.75 -7.11 5.91
CA VAL A 94 2.44 -6.62 5.43
C VAL A 94 1.30 -7.23 6.23
N ILE A 95 1.30 -8.56 6.43
CA ILE A 95 0.31 -9.26 7.26
C ILE A 95 0.27 -8.66 8.67
N TYR A 96 1.44 -8.43 9.27
CA TYR A 96 1.51 -7.85 10.61
C TYR A 96 0.91 -6.43 10.65
N LEU A 97 1.32 -5.56 9.72
CA LEU A 97 0.84 -4.17 9.67
C LEU A 97 -0.67 -4.11 9.39
N GLU A 98 -1.17 -4.90 8.45
CA GLU A 98 -2.58 -4.97 8.10
C GLU A 98 -3.41 -5.54 9.26
N ALA A 99 -2.95 -6.61 9.91
CA ALA A 99 -3.65 -7.18 11.06
C ALA A 99 -3.76 -6.17 12.22
N VAL A 100 -2.67 -5.45 12.52
CA VAL A 100 -2.67 -4.39 13.55
C VAL A 100 -3.52 -3.19 13.11
N ALA A 101 -3.70 -2.96 11.81
CA ALA A 101 -4.55 -1.88 11.29
C ALA A 101 -6.06 -2.18 11.44
N ILE A 102 -6.49 -3.44 11.51
CA ILE A 102 -7.92 -3.82 11.55
C ILE A 102 -8.66 -3.16 12.71
N SER A 103 -8.12 -3.24 13.92
CA SER A 103 -8.75 -2.65 15.11
C SER A 103 -8.92 -1.12 14.98
N PRO A 104 -7.88 -0.32 14.69
CA PRO A 104 -8.03 1.12 14.53
C PRO A 104 -8.85 1.52 13.29
N LEU A 105 -8.89 0.69 12.23
CA LEU A 105 -9.78 0.90 11.08
C LEU A 105 -11.26 0.79 11.48
N LYS A 106 -11.63 -0.22 12.28
CA LYS A 106 -12.99 -0.36 12.83
C LYS A 106 -13.41 0.86 13.65
N ASP A 107 -12.46 1.39 14.42
CA ASP A 107 -12.67 2.59 15.25
C ASP A 107 -12.59 3.91 14.45
N LYS A 108 -12.42 3.85 13.13
CA LYS A 108 -12.24 5.01 12.24
C LYS A 108 -11.09 5.94 12.66
N LYS A 109 -10.05 5.37 13.28
CA LYS A 109 -8.88 6.12 13.72
C LYS A 109 -7.91 6.31 12.55
N TYR A 110 -7.33 7.49 12.47
CA TYR A 110 -6.28 7.82 11.51
C TYR A 110 -5.14 6.80 11.48
N ARG A 111 -4.76 6.29 12.64
CA ARG A 111 -3.69 5.29 12.79
C ARG A 111 -3.94 4.02 11.97
N GLY A 112 -5.20 3.60 11.80
CA GLY A 112 -5.52 2.44 10.97
C GLY A 112 -5.22 2.70 9.51
N TRP A 113 -5.64 3.86 9.00
CA TRP A 113 -5.34 4.31 7.65
C TRP A 113 -3.82 4.47 7.41
N GLU A 114 -3.12 5.08 8.37
CA GLU A 114 -1.66 5.27 8.31
C GLU A 114 -0.91 3.92 8.23
N LEU A 115 -1.35 2.91 8.99
CA LEU A 115 -0.74 1.58 8.94
C LEU A 115 -0.93 0.90 7.58
N ILE A 116 -2.12 1.02 6.96
CA ILE A 116 -2.36 0.49 5.61
C ILE A 116 -1.51 1.23 4.57
N PHE A 117 -1.33 2.54 4.74
CA PHE A 117 -0.44 3.32 3.87
C PHE A 117 1.01 2.85 3.99
N ILE A 118 1.50 2.65 5.22
CA ILE A 118 2.85 2.12 5.45
C ILE A 118 3.00 0.70 4.89
N ALA A 119 2.01 -0.17 5.10
CA ALA A 119 2.02 -1.52 4.54
C ALA A 119 2.13 -1.50 3.01
N SER A 120 1.38 -0.61 2.36
CA SER A 120 1.43 -0.42 0.90
C SER A 120 2.82 0.04 0.42
N LEU A 121 3.45 0.99 1.13
CA LEU A 121 4.79 1.47 0.80
C LEU A 121 5.85 0.36 0.95
N VAL A 122 5.77 -0.44 2.03
CA VAL A 122 6.66 -1.59 2.24
C VAL A 122 6.51 -2.59 1.11
N SER A 123 5.27 -2.93 0.76
CA SER A 123 4.93 -3.84 -0.33
C SER A 123 5.48 -3.39 -1.68
N ILE A 124 5.35 -2.10 -2.00
CA ILE A 124 5.91 -1.52 -3.23
C ILE A 124 7.44 -1.59 -3.21
N ALA A 125 8.07 -1.19 -2.10
CA ALA A 125 9.53 -1.14 -2.01
C ALA A 125 10.17 -2.54 -2.10
N LEU A 126 9.70 -3.50 -1.29
CA LEU A 126 10.25 -4.85 -1.29
C LEU A 126 9.86 -5.63 -2.56
N GLY A 127 8.64 -5.44 -3.06
CA GLY A 127 8.21 -6.04 -4.33
C GLY A 127 9.02 -5.52 -5.53
N ALA A 128 9.35 -4.23 -5.55
CA ALA A 128 10.19 -3.65 -6.58
C ALA A 128 11.62 -4.19 -6.54
N ILE A 129 12.23 -4.27 -5.35
CA ILE A 129 13.56 -4.86 -5.17
C ILE A 129 13.58 -6.31 -5.66
N GLY A 130 12.58 -7.12 -5.25
CA GLY A 130 12.45 -8.51 -5.69
C GLY A 130 12.36 -8.64 -7.22
N SER A 131 11.51 -7.82 -7.84
CA SER A 131 11.31 -7.84 -9.30
C SER A 131 12.57 -7.40 -10.08
N ILE A 132 13.35 -6.47 -9.55
CA ILE A 132 14.61 -6.03 -10.16
C ILE A 132 15.66 -7.15 -10.08
N ILE A 133 15.78 -7.82 -8.94
CA ILE A 133 16.72 -8.94 -8.75
C ILE A 133 16.44 -10.08 -9.73
N THR A 134 15.17 -10.36 -10.00
CA THR A 134 14.76 -11.42 -10.94
C THR A 134 14.59 -10.94 -12.39
N LEU A 135 14.96 -9.69 -12.68
CA LEU A 135 14.79 -9.06 -14.01
C LEU A 135 13.34 -9.13 -14.56
N ALA A 136 12.35 -9.24 -13.67
CA ALA A 136 10.95 -9.41 -14.00
C ALA A 136 10.23 -8.07 -14.25
N LEU A 137 10.83 -7.20 -15.07
CA LEU A 137 10.38 -5.81 -15.25
C LEU A 137 8.96 -5.68 -15.83
N GLY A 138 8.52 -6.64 -16.64
CA GLY A 138 7.14 -6.67 -17.14
C GLY A 138 6.11 -6.83 -16.01
N SER A 139 6.39 -7.74 -15.07
CA SER A 139 5.51 -7.98 -13.91
C SER A 139 5.54 -6.83 -12.90
N LEU A 140 6.66 -6.12 -12.79
CA LEU A 140 6.81 -4.93 -11.97
C LEU A 140 5.82 -3.84 -12.40
N LEU A 141 5.74 -3.54 -13.70
CA LEU A 141 4.87 -2.47 -14.19
C LEU A 141 3.40 -2.76 -13.90
N VAL A 142 2.95 -3.99 -14.16
CA VAL A 142 1.58 -4.42 -13.86
C VAL A 142 1.30 -4.28 -12.36
N THR A 143 2.21 -4.74 -11.53
CA THR A 143 2.10 -4.67 -10.07
C THR A 143 2.02 -3.23 -9.56
N LEU A 144 2.85 -2.33 -10.09
CA LEU A 144 2.83 -0.91 -9.73
C LEU A 144 1.52 -0.22 -10.11
N VAL A 145 0.91 -0.60 -11.23
CA VAL A 145 -0.42 -0.10 -11.62
C VAL A 145 -1.48 -0.53 -10.60
N PHE A 146 -1.50 -1.79 -10.18
CA PHE A 146 -2.42 -2.27 -9.14
C PHE A 146 -2.20 -1.56 -7.80
N TYR A 147 -0.95 -1.33 -7.39
CA TYR A 147 -0.66 -0.55 -6.20
C TYR A 147 -1.10 0.92 -6.33
N ALA A 148 -0.92 1.55 -7.49
CA ALA A 148 -1.37 2.91 -7.73
C ALA A 148 -2.89 3.02 -7.62
N ILE A 149 -3.63 2.04 -8.15
CA ILE A 149 -5.09 1.95 -8.01
C ILE A 149 -5.47 1.78 -6.53
N GLY A 150 -4.82 0.87 -5.81
CA GLY A 150 -5.07 0.66 -4.38
C GLY A 150 -4.82 1.91 -3.55
N LEU A 151 -3.70 2.61 -3.80
CA LEU A 151 -3.38 3.89 -3.17
C LEU A 151 -4.42 4.95 -3.53
N TYR A 152 -4.88 5.03 -4.77
CA TYR A 152 -5.94 5.96 -5.15
C TYR A 152 -7.20 5.75 -4.28
N PHE A 153 -7.70 4.53 -4.15
CA PHE A 153 -8.84 4.24 -3.28
C PHE A 153 -8.54 4.58 -1.80
N LEU A 154 -7.34 4.26 -1.32
CA LEU A 154 -6.90 4.55 0.04
C LEU A 154 -6.91 6.06 0.32
N PHE A 155 -6.39 6.88 -0.58
CA PHE A 155 -6.36 8.34 -0.40
C PHE A 155 -7.74 8.99 -0.54
N GLN A 156 -8.66 8.42 -1.32
CA GLN A 156 -10.05 8.89 -1.40
C GLN A 156 -10.81 8.68 -0.08
N VAL A 157 -10.49 7.64 0.68
CA VAL A 157 -11.16 7.39 1.98
C VAL A 157 -10.48 8.08 3.15
N ARG A 158 -9.25 8.61 2.97
CA ARG A 158 -8.45 9.30 4.00
C ARG A 158 -9.25 10.34 4.78
N GLU A 159 -10.11 11.11 4.11
CA GLU A 159 -10.93 12.16 4.74
C GLU A 159 -11.88 11.65 5.84
N HIS A 160 -12.22 10.36 5.83
CA HIS A 160 -13.06 9.74 6.86
C HIS A 160 -12.28 9.35 8.12
N PHE A 161 -10.96 9.17 8.00
CA PHE A 161 -10.07 8.77 9.09
C PHE A 161 -9.21 9.93 9.61
N ALA A 162 -9.03 10.99 8.79
CA ALA A 162 -8.24 12.16 9.14
C ALA A 162 -8.87 12.91 10.35
N PRO A 163 -8.08 13.27 11.37
CA PRO A 163 -8.55 14.11 12.47
C PRO A 163 -9.07 15.45 11.92
N HIS A 164 -10.11 16.02 12.53
CA HIS A 164 -10.69 17.30 12.11
C HIS A 164 -9.64 18.42 11.94
N ALA A 165 -8.56 18.43 12.73
CA ALA A 165 -7.44 19.37 12.62
C ALA A 165 -6.60 19.26 11.32
N LEU A 166 -6.58 18.10 10.65
CA LEU A 166 -5.93 17.94 9.33
C LEU A 166 -6.85 18.31 8.15
N LYS A 167 -8.15 18.47 8.39
CA LYS A 167 -9.11 18.97 7.39
C LYS A 167 -8.97 20.48 7.20
N GLU A 168 -8.63 21.21 8.27
CA GLU A 168 -8.53 22.66 8.28
C GLU A 168 -7.22 23.18 7.64
N LYS A 169 -6.09 22.51 7.88
CA LYS A 169 -4.78 22.88 7.28
C LYS A 169 -4.69 22.72 5.75
N VAL A 170 -5.63 22.01 5.12
CA VAL A 170 -5.68 21.85 3.66
C VAL A 170 -6.56 22.92 2.99
N VAL A 171 -7.45 23.56 3.75
CA VAL A 171 -8.33 24.65 3.25
C VAL A 171 -7.64 26.02 3.32
N THR A 172 -6.72 26.22 4.27
CA THR A 172 -6.00 27.49 4.46
C THR A 172 -4.83 27.75 3.50
N THR A 173 -4.54 26.83 2.57
CA THR A 173 -3.61 27.09 1.44
C THR A 173 -4.34 27.64 0.21
N LYS A 174 -5.49 28.29 0.37
CA LYS A 174 -5.99 29.21 -0.65
C LYS A 174 -5.27 30.53 -0.40
N PRO A 175 -4.46 31.06 -1.34
CA PRO A 175 -3.78 32.32 -1.11
C PRO A 175 -4.84 33.39 -0.88
N GLU A 176 -4.93 33.91 0.34
CA GLU A 176 -5.58 35.18 0.59
C GLU A 176 -4.80 36.22 -0.20
N PHE A 177 -5.33 36.60 -1.36
CA PHE A 177 -4.91 37.79 -2.06
C PHE A 177 -5.18 38.96 -1.12
N LYS A 178 -4.15 39.37 -0.37
CA LYS A 178 -4.14 40.66 0.31
C LYS A 178 -4.16 41.73 -0.78
N ALA A 179 -5.33 42.32 -1.01
CA ALA A 179 -5.44 43.47 -1.88
C ALA A 179 -4.47 44.56 -1.38
N PRO A 180 -3.75 45.26 -2.29
CA PRO A 180 -2.88 46.34 -1.90
C PRO A 180 -3.73 47.44 -1.24
N VAL A 181 -3.36 47.80 -0.01
CA VAL A 181 -3.96 48.91 0.72
C VAL A 181 -3.70 50.17 -0.08
N THR A 182 -4.74 50.71 -0.72
CA THR A 182 -4.70 52.04 -1.31
C THR A 182 -4.68 53.06 -0.16
N GLU A 183 -3.53 53.68 0.07
CA GLU A 183 -3.43 54.85 0.95
C GLU A 183 -4.33 55.99 0.43
N PRO A 184 -5.14 56.62 1.29
CA PRO A 184 -5.86 57.83 0.92
C PRO A 184 -4.89 59.02 0.86
N LYS A 185 -4.86 59.67 -0.30
CA LYS A 185 -4.21 60.96 -0.57
C LYS A 185 -4.46 61.97 0.56
N LYS A 186 -3.40 62.67 0.97
CA LYS A 186 -3.48 64.03 1.51
C LYS A 186 -2.69 64.94 0.59
#